data_AF-A0A319B0K9-F1
#
_entry.id   AF-A0A319B0K9-F1
#
_cell.length_a   1.000
_cell.length_b   1.000
_cell.length_c   1.000
_cell.angle_alpha   90.00
_cell.angle_beta   90.00
_cell.angle_gamma   90.00
#
_symmetry.space_group_name_H-M   'P 1'
#
loop_
_entity.id
_entity.type
_entity.pdbx_description
1 polymer ?
#
loop_
_entity_poly.entity_id
_entity_poly.type
_entity_poly.pdbx_seq_one_letter_code
_entity_poly.pdbx_strand_id
1 'polypeptide(L)'
;MSATNDTQCRTANDIYLLLKSSDFISHDLEHPFDDCVPDTTTTDDSSSSTPPEIPYYLVLRKYVNFNPSLEFRCFVRNRVLLCMCQRDQNHFDFLFPMRDSLRSRIQTFFDEKLKDTFTDPNFVFDVYIPPPHDRVWLIDINPWAERTDSLLFSWMEILHMKDPVGIREEDDNGEEQFVRLSLNANGDLEPVAGPGEGSESESESASEDEDADDAPLFPEFRLIKRDDPEAYAFTTPQYSAHKLPKEVVDASISGPGGMSEFLGKWQDILAKQAQESDSDNEAQ
;
A
#
# COMPACT_ATOMS: atom_id res chain seq x y z
N MET A 1 2.28 -19.45 -14.90
CA MET A 1 3.59 -18.76 -14.92
C MET A 1 3.92 -18.37 -16.36
N SER A 2 4.13 -17.08 -16.63
CA SER A 2 4.60 -16.60 -17.95
C SER A 2 6.06 -17.00 -18.18
N ALA A 3 6.42 -17.41 -19.39
CA ALA A 3 7.79 -17.81 -19.74
C ALA A 3 8.81 -16.66 -19.62
N THR A 4 8.35 -15.41 -19.75
CA THR A 4 9.16 -14.19 -19.66
C THR A 4 9.21 -13.60 -18.25
N ASN A 5 8.48 -14.19 -17.29
CA ASN A 5 8.39 -13.70 -15.92
C ASN A 5 7.90 -12.24 -15.83
N ASP A 6 7.05 -11.84 -16.79
CA ASP A 6 6.33 -10.57 -16.86
C ASP A 6 4.82 -10.81 -17.07
N THR A 7 4.03 -9.74 -17.01
CA THR A 7 2.57 -9.76 -17.26
C THR A 7 2.22 -9.40 -18.70
N GLN A 8 3.18 -9.40 -19.63
CA GLN A 8 2.92 -9.09 -21.03
C GLN A 8 2.25 -10.29 -21.71
N CYS A 9 1.02 -10.10 -22.18
CA CYS A 9 0.33 -11.08 -23.01
C CYS A 9 0.32 -10.61 -24.48
N ARG A 10 0.70 -11.50 -25.42
CA ARG A 10 0.66 -11.23 -26.87
C ARG A 10 -0.43 -12.04 -27.57
N THR A 11 -0.90 -13.10 -26.93
CA THR A 11 -1.96 -13.98 -27.43
C THR A 11 -3.03 -14.19 -26.35
N ALA A 12 -4.22 -14.64 -26.77
CA ALA A 12 -5.27 -15.03 -25.82
C ALA A 12 -4.83 -16.19 -24.92
N ASN A 13 -4.00 -17.11 -25.42
CA ASN A 13 -3.49 -18.23 -24.62
C ASN A 13 -2.60 -17.74 -23.46
N ASP A 14 -1.80 -16.71 -23.68
CA ASP A 14 -0.98 -16.10 -22.62
C ASP A 14 -1.87 -15.56 -21.50
N ILE A 15 -3.00 -14.92 -21.86
CA ILE A 15 -3.98 -14.39 -20.91
C ILE A 15 -4.57 -15.54 -20.09
N TYR A 16 -5.07 -16.60 -20.74
CA TYR A 16 -5.64 -17.75 -20.05
C TYR A 16 -4.63 -18.42 -19.11
N LEU A 17 -3.38 -18.60 -19.56
CA LEU A 17 -2.34 -19.21 -18.77
C LEU A 17 -1.98 -18.34 -17.55
N LEU A 18 -1.88 -17.03 -17.73
CA LEU A 18 -1.58 -16.09 -16.64
C LEU A 18 -2.70 -16.11 -15.59
N LEU A 19 -3.95 -15.94 -16.01
CA LEU A 19 -5.09 -15.87 -15.11
C LEU A 19 -5.33 -17.19 -14.36
N LYS A 20 -5.26 -18.34 -15.05
CA LYS A 20 -5.46 -19.66 -14.43
C LYS A 20 -4.36 -20.07 -13.45
N SER A 21 -3.20 -19.43 -13.52
CA SER A 21 -2.08 -19.71 -12.62
C SER A 21 -1.89 -18.63 -11.55
N SER A 22 -2.85 -17.72 -11.40
CA SER A 22 -2.80 -16.64 -10.42
C SER A 22 -3.72 -16.94 -9.25
N ASP A 23 -3.15 -17.04 -8.05
CA ASP A 23 -3.93 -17.21 -6.81
C ASP A 23 -4.80 -15.98 -6.52
N PHE A 24 -4.40 -14.77 -6.95
CA PHE A 24 -5.23 -13.57 -6.82
C PHE A 24 -6.50 -13.67 -7.66
N ILE A 25 -6.43 -14.27 -8.86
CA ILE A 25 -7.61 -14.46 -9.70
C ILE A 25 -8.51 -15.54 -9.10
N SER A 26 -7.93 -16.61 -8.55
CA SER A 26 -8.71 -17.61 -7.81
C SER A 26 -9.44 -17.00 -6.61
N HIS A 27 -8.77 -16.12 -5.86
CA HIS A 27 -9.37 -15.37 -4.75
C HIS A 27 -10.53 -14.47 -5.21
N ASP A 28 -10.34 -13.68 -6.28
CA ASP A 28 -11.38 -12.82 -6.84
C ASP A 28 -12.63 -13.60 -7.28
N LEU A 29 -12.46 -14.86 -7.74
CA LEU A 29 -13.57 -15.70 -8.23
C LEU A 29 -14.32 -16.44 -7.13
N GLU A 30 -13.62 -16.85 -6.06
CA GLU A 30 -14.16 -17.78 -5.05
C GLU A 30 -14.43 -17.11 -3.69
N HIS A 31 -13.63 -16.09 -3.35
CA HIS A 31 -13.57 -15.49 -2.01
C HIS A 31 -13.63 -13.94 -1.99
N PRO A 32 -14.27 -13.23 -2.93
CA PRO A 32 -14.22 -11.76 -2.99
C PRO A 32 -14.90 -11.06 -1.82
N PHE A 33 -15.82 -11.74 -1.12
CA PHE A 33 -16.65 -11.16 -0.06
C PHE A 33 -16.44 -11.79 1.32
N ASP A 34 -15.44 -12.66 1.49
CA ASP A 34 -15.25 -13.43 2.74
C ASP A 34 -15.08 -12.55 3.98
N ASP A 35 -14.48 -11.36 3.84
CA ASP A 35 -14.25 -10.41 4.93
C ASP A 35 -15.28 -9.27 4.98
N CYS A 36 -16.32 -9.31 4.14
CA CYS A 36 -17.33 -8.27 4.09
C CYS A 36 -18.35 -8.42 5.22
N VAL A 37 -18.70 -7.31 5.87
CA VAL A 37 -19.85 -7.27 6.78
C VAL A 37 -21.16 -7.21 5.98
N PRO A 38 -22.26 -7.81 6.48
CA PRO A 38 -23.56 -7.69 5.83
C PRO A 38 -24.00 -6.24 5.72
N ASP A 39 -24.59 -5.87 4.58
CA ASP A 39 -25.16 -4.55 4.41
C ASP A 39 -26.34 -4.36 5.37
N THR A 40 -26.25 -3.34 6.23
CA THR A 40 -27.25 -3.08 7.28
C THR A 40 -28.43 -2.25 6.77
N THR A 41 -28.39 -1.83 5.51
CA THR A 41 -29.40 -0.94 4.91
C THR A 41 -30.60 -1.66 4.30
N THR A 42 -30.54 -2.97 4.12
CA THR A 42 -31.67 -3.78 3.64
C THR A 42 -32.45 -4.37 4.83
N THR A 43 -33.58 -3.75 5.15
CA THR A 43 -34.58 -4.22 6.13
C THR A 43 -35.36 -5.44 5.61
N ASP A 44 -34.66 -6.50 5.20
CA ASP A 44 -35.29 -7.79 4.94
C ASP A 44 -34.75 -8.82 5.94
N ASP A 45 -35.65 -9.27 6.81
CA ASP A 45 -35.50 -10.25 7.91
C ASP A 45 -35.10 -11.68 7.44
N SER A 46 -34.48 -11.82 6.27
CA SER A 46 -33.98 -13.10 5.77
C SER A 46 -32.50 -13.24 6.07
N SER A 47 -32.22 -14.01 7.12
CA SER A 47 -30.93 -14.50 7.59
C SER A 47 -30.20 -15.44 6.59
N SER A 48 -30.11 -15.06 5.32
CA SER A 48 -29.32 -15.78 4.31
C SER A 48 -27.99 -15.07 4.10
N SER A 49 -26.94 -15.63 4.69
CA SER A 49 -25.53 -15.26 4.51
C SER A 49 -24.99 -15.63 3.12
N THR A 50 -25.78 -15.45 2.07
CA THR A 50 -25.35 -15.72 0.69
C THR A 50 -24.66 -14.47 0.16
N PRO A 51 -23.41 -14.57 -0.33
CA PRO A 51 -22.70 -13.43 -0.88
C PRO A 51 -23.46 -12.85 -2.09
N PRO A 52 -23.31 -11.55 -2.37
CA PRO A 52 -23.97 -10.92 -3.50
C PRO A 52 -23.50 -11.55 -4.82
N GLU A 53 -24.44 -11.84 -5.72
CA GLU A 53 -24.12 -12.31 -7.06
C GLU A 53 -23.72 -11.12 -7.93
N ILE A 54 -22.45 -11.07 -8.34
CA ILE A 54 -21.91 -10.01 -9.19
C ILE A 54 -21.47 -10.56 -10.55
N PRO A 55 -21.57 -9.77 -11.63
CA PRO A 55 -20.98 -10.13 -12.91
C PRO A 55 -19.45 -9.99 -12.86
N TYR A 56 -18.74 -10.98 -13.40
CA TYR A 56 -17.29 -10.92 -13.59
C TYR A 56 -16.91 -10.25 -14.91
N TYR A 57 -15.85 -9.45 -14.88
CA TYR A 57 -15.35 -8.73 -16.04
C TYR A 57 -13.88 -9.08 -16.33
N LEU A 58 -13.56 -9.37 -17.58
CA LEU A 58 -12.18 -9.49 -18.03
C LEU A 58 -11.62 -8.11 -18.40
N VAL A 59 -10.68 -7.61 -17.60
CA VAL A 59 -10.03 -6.31 -17.85
C VAL A 59 -8.70 -6.52 -18.56
N LEU A 60 -8.58 -5.97 -19.78
CA LEU A 60 -7.34 -5.99 -20.55
C LEU A 60 -6.74 -4.58 -20.60
N ARG A 61 -5.65 -4.37 -19.87
CA ARG A 61 -4.90 -3.11 -19.88
C ARG A 61 -3.77 -3.18 -20.90
N LYS A 62 -3.52 -2.07 -21.61
CA LYS A 62 -2.39 -1.99 -22.54
C LYS A 62 -1.08 -2.17 -21.75
N TYR A 63 -0.26 -3.12 -22.17
CA TYR A 63 1.05 -3.32 -21.56
C TYR A 63 1.93 -2.07 -21.72
N VAL A 64 2.52 -1.64 -20.61
CA VAL A 64 3.51 -0.57 -20.53
C VAL A 64 4.66 -1.10 -19.68
N ASN A 65 5.89 -0.83 -20.10
CA ASN A 65 7.06 -1.17 -19.31
C ASN A 65 7.25 -0.10 -18.22
N PHE A 66 6.64 -0.31 -17.07
CA PHE A 66 6.77 0.58 -15.92
C PHE A 66 8.17 0.49 -15.31
N ASN A 67 8.69 1.61 -14.82
CA ASN A 67 9.84 1.59 -13.92
C ASN A 67 9.32 1.36 -12.49
N PRO A 68 9.58 0.18 -11.87
CA PRO A 68 8.98 -0.17 -10.58
C PRO A 68 9.30 0.81 -9.45
N SER A 69 10.45 1.50 -9.54
CA SER A 69 10.88 2.50 -8.55
C SER A 69 9.97 3.74 -8.46
N LEU A 70 9.11 3.98 -9.46
CA LEU A 70 8.23 5.15 -9.54
C LEU A 70 6.76 4.77 -9.34
N GLU A 71 6.51 3.61 -8.73
CA GLU A 71 5.20 3.17 -8.28
C GLU A 71 5.07 3.39 -6.76
N PHE A 72 3.94 3.94 -6.35
CA PHE A 72 3.66 4.29 -4.95
C PHE A 72 2.27 3.84 -4.55
N ARG A 73 2.15 3.31 -3.33
CA ARG A 73 0.87 2.99 -2.69
C ARG A 73 0.52 4.09 -1.70
N CYS A 74 -0.72 4.56 -1.77
CA CYS A 74 -1.22 5.71 -1.03
C CYS A 74 -2.46 5.31 -0.21
N PHE A 75 -2.50 5.71 1.05
CA PHE A 75 -3.55 5.36 2.01
C PHE A 75 -4.40 6.59 2.31
N VAL A 76 -5.70 6.48 2.09
CA VAL A 76 -6.68 7.55 2.33
C VAL A 76 -7.62 7.15 3.45
N ARG A 77 -7.73 8.00 4.47
CA ARG A 77 -8.67 7.84 5.56
C ARG A 77 -9.50 9.11 5.71
N ASN A 78 -10.82 8.97 5.80
CA ASN A 78 -11.76 10.09 5.95
C ASN A 78 -11.53 11.21 4.92
N ARG A 79 -11.30 10.84 3.65
CA ARG A 79 -11.03 11.79 2.55
C ARG A 79 -9.73 12.59 2.73
N VAL A 80 -8.80 12.09 3.56
CA VAL A 80 -7.48 12.68 3.78
C VAL A 80 -6.40 11.67 3.38
N LEU A 81 -5.43 12.11 2.57
CA LEU A 81 -4.26 11.31 2.22
C LEU A 81 -3.34 11.21 3.45
N LEU A 82 -3.33 10.04 4.09
CA LEU A 82 -2.68 9.82 5.38
C LEU A 82 -1.19 9.54 5.22
N CYS A 83 -0.85 8.59 4.35
CA CYS A 83 0.53 8.20 4.08
C CYS A 83 0.69 7.59 2.70
N MET A 84 1.94 7.48 2.25
CA MET A 84 2.31 6.82 1.00
C MET A 84 3.68 6.15 1.12
N CYS A 85 3.90 5.10 0.34
CA CYS A 85 5.18 4.39 0.31
C CYS A 85 5.54 3.90 -1.09
N GLN A 86 6.82 3.60 -1.27
CA GLN A 86 7.33 2.89 -2.45
C GLN A 86 6.67 1.51 -2.58
N ARG A 87 6.23 1.14 -3.80
CA ARG A 87 5.59 -0.14 -4.09
C ARG A 87 6.57 -1.31 -4.25
N ASP A 88 7.71 -1.03 -4.87
CA ASP A 88 8.80 -2.00 -5.10
C ASP A 88 9.68 -2.14 -3.85
N GLN A 89 10.24 -3.32 -3.60
CA GLN A 89 11.03 -3.60 -2.39
C GLN A 89 12.53 -3.29 -2.52
N ASN A 90 13.00 -2.80 -3.67
CA ASN A 90 14.41 -2.45 -3.85
C ASN A 90 14.74 -1.05 -3.34
N HIS A 91 15.99 -0.83 -2.95
CA HIS A 91 16.47 0.51 -2.61
C HIS A 91 16.81 1.33 -3.87
N PHE A 92 16.35 2.59 -3.92
CA PHE A 92 16.65 3.52 -5.01
C PHE A 92 17.12 4.89 -4.48
N ASP A 93 18.43 5.11 -4.52
CA ASP A 93 19.08 6.35 -4.05
C ASP A 93 18.46 7.63 -4.67
N PHE A 94 18.09 7.58 -5.95
CA PHE A 94 17.61 8.76 -6.68
C PHE A 94 16.23 9.26 -6.24
N LEU A 95 15.45 8.46 -5.50
CA LEU A 95 14.12 8.86 -5.03
C LEU A 95 14.20 9.87 -3.89
N PHE A 96 15.23 9.79 -3.05
CA PHE A 96 15.35 10.61 -1.84
C PHE A 96 15.38 12.12 -2.13
N PRO A 97 16.18 12.62 -3.08
CA PRO A 97 16.15 14.04 -3.45
C PRO A 97 14.82 14.51 -4.06
N MET A 98 14.02 13.57 -4.59
CA MET A 98 12.76 13.88 -5.27
C MET A 98 11.52 13.69 -4.39
N ARG A 99 11.70 13.14 -3.18
CA ARG A 99 10.61 12.70 -2.29
C ARG A 99 9.55 13.78 -2.08
N ASP A 100 9.95 15.01 -1.77
CA ASP A 100 8.99 16.08 -1.45
C ASP A 100 8.24 16.58 -2.70
N SER A 101 8.90 16.59 -3.86
CA SER A 101 8.26 16.87 -5.16
C SER A 101 7.25 15.78 -5.52
N LEU A 102 7.60 14.50 -5.33
CA LEU A 102 6.70 13.38 -5.58
C LEU A 102 5.50 13.43 -4.62
N ARG A 103 5.73 13.69 -3.33
CA ARG A 103 4.66 13.87 -2.32
C ARG A 103 3.66 14.93 -2.76
N SER A 104 4.17 16.11 -3.12
CA SER A 104 3.33 17.25 -3.53
C SER A 104 2.48 16.92 -4.76
N ARG A 105 3.03 16.16 -5.71
CA ARG A 105 2.32 15.73 -6.91
C ARG A 105 1.23 14.71 -6.63
N ILE A 106 1.52 13.73 -5.78
CA ILE A 106 0.54 12.72 -5.36
C ILE A 106 -0.60 13.39 -4.57
N GLN A 107 -0.26 14.30 -3.65
CA GLN A 107 -1.25 15.09 -2.90
C GLN A 107 -2.15 15.89 -3.84
N THR A 108 -1.57 16.66 -4.76
CA THR A 108 -2.34 17.44 -5.74
C THR A 108 -3.25 16.55 -6.59
N PHE A 109 -2.74 15.40 -7.05
CA PHE A 109 -3.53 14.43 -7.79
C PHE A 109 -4.71 13.90 -6.97
N PHE A 110 -4.49 13.55 -5.70
CA PHE A 110 -5.54 13.10 -4.80
C PHE A 110 -6.62 14.18 -4.63
N ASP A 111 -6.23 15.39 -4.25
CA ASP A 111 -7.14 16.51 -3.99
C ASP A 111 -7.99 16.85 -5.22
N GLU A 112 -7.39 16.87 -6.42
CA GLU A 112 -8.10 17.25 -7.64
C GLU A 112 -8.93 16.12 -8.27
N LYS A 113 -8.53 14.85 -8.10
CA LYS A 113 -9.05 13.73 -8.91
C LYS A 113 -9.76 12.65 -8.14
N LEU A 114 -9.48 12.48 -6.85
CA LEU A 114 -9.98 11.35 -6.06
C LEU A 114 -10.73 11.80 -4.81
N LYS A 115 -10.32 12.90 -4.18
CA LYS A 115 -10.83 13.34 -2.88
C LYS A 115 -12.35 13.42 -2.86
N ASP A 116 -13.00 14.06 -3.83
CA ASP A 116 -14.47 14.24 -3.83
C ASP A 116 -15.21 13.41 -4.89
N THR A 117 -14.48 12.66 -5.72
CA THR A 117 -15.04 11.92 -6.87
C THR A 117 -15.19 10.42 -6.60
N PHE A 118 -14.34 9.84 -5.75
CA PHE A 118 -14.45 8.44 -5.36
C PHE A 118 -15.58 8.28 -4.33
N THR A 119 -16.26 7.14 -4.30
CA THR A 119 -17.46 6.94 -3.47
C THR A 119 -17.11 6.80 -1.99
N ASP A 120 -16.05 6.05 -1.68
CA ASP A 120 -15.72 5.73 -0.29
C ASP A 120 -14.75 6.76 0.31
N PRO A 121 -14.91 7.11 1.59
CA PRO A 121 -14.00 8.03 2.27
C PRO A 121 -12.66 7.38 2.65
N ASN A 122 -12.62 6.04 2.71
CA ASN A 122 -11.45 5.26 3.09
C ASN A 122 -11.10 4.31 1.96
N PHE A 123 -9.91 4.42 1.39
CA PHE A 123 -9.45 3.55 0.32
C PHE A 123 -7.92 3.63 0.18
N VAL A 124 -7.37 2.68 -0.57
CA VAL A 124 -5.96 2.66 -0.94
C VAL A 124 -5.88 2.84 -2.45
N PHE A 125 -4.94 3.62 -2.94
CA PHE A 125 -4.74 3.76 -4.39
C PHE A 125 -3.26 3.68 -4.75
N ASP A 126 -3.00 3.06 -5.90
CA ASP A 126 -1.66 2.89 -6.44
C ASP A 126 -1.45 3.88 -7.60
N VAL A 127 -0.31 4.53 -7.61
CA VAL A 127 0.06 5.51 -8.65
C VAL A 127 1.42 5.24 -9.25
N TYR A 128 1.56 5.60 -10.51
CA TYR A 128 2.83 5.61 -11.23
C TYR A 128 3.17 7.03 -11.70
N ILE A 129 4.43 7.43 -11.55
CA ILE A 129 4.91 8.76 -11.93
C ILE A 129 5.98 8.63 -13.03
N PRO A 130 5.61 8.61 -14.32
CA PRO A 130 6.57 8.48 -15.43
C PRO A 130 7.54 9.67 -15.47
N PRO A 131 8.79 9.49 -15.93
CA PRO A 131 9.64 10.60 -16.36
C PRO A 131 8.92 11.47 -17.41
N PRO A 132 8.97 12.81 -17.34
CA PRO A 132 9.83 13.67 -16.52
C PRO A 132 9.26 13.99 -15.12
N HIS A 133 8.39 13.13 -14.60
CA HIS A 133 7.68 13.26 -13.32
C HIS A 133 6.68 14.39 -13.28
N ASP A 134 6.14 14.78 -14.43
CA ASP A 134 5.18 15.88 -14.57
C ASP A 134 3.73 15.45 -14.32
N ARG A 135 3.43 14.15 -14.40
CA ARG A 135 2.08 13.57 -14.33
C ARG A 135 2.02 12.40 -13.37
N VAL A 136 0.83 12.15 -12.84
CA VAL A 136 0.50 11.01 -12.00
C VAL A 136 -0.50 10.14 -12.75
N TRP A 137 -0.22 8.84 -12.85
CA TRP A 137 -1.11 7.86 -13.45
C TRP A 137 -1.71 7.01 -12.34
N LEU A 138 -3.05 6.98 -12.26
CA LEU A 138 -3.73 6.03 -11.40
C LEU A 138 -3.55 4.62 -11.97
N ILE A 139 -3.00 3.73 -11.15
CA ILE A 139 -2.79 2.33 -11.51
C ILE A 139 -3.93 1.49 -10.97
N ASP A 140 -4.28 1.62 -9.70
CA ASP A 140 -5.34 0.81 -9.11
C ASP A 140 -5.97 1.47 -7.88
N ILE A 141 -7.15 1.02 -7.49
CA ILE A 141 -7.80 1.37 -6.23
C ILE A 141 -8.15 0.07 -5.51
N ASN A 142 -7.75 -0.02 -4.25
CA ASN A 142 -7.92 -1.18 -3.39
C ASN A 142 -8.75 -0.81 -2.15
N PRO A 143 -9.47 -1.77 -1.55
CA PRO A 143 -10.21 -1.54 -0.32
C PRO A 143 -9.31 -1.09 0.83
N TRP A 144 -9.86 -0.27 1.72
CA TRP A 144 -9.28 -0.01 3.05
C TRP A 144 -9.54 -1.21 3.97
N ALA A 145 -8.72 -2.25 3.85
CA ALA A 145 -8.85 -3.47 4.63
C ALA A 145 -7.51 -4.20 4.72
N GLU A 146 -7.32 -5.01 5.76
CA GLU A 146 -6.07 -5.77 6.01
C GLU A 146 -5.65 -6.67 4.83
N ARG A 147 -6.61 -7.08 4.00
CA ARG A 147 -6.38 -7.81 2.75
C ARG A 147 -5.48 -7.06 1.76
N THR A 148 -5.54 -5.73 1.76
CA THR A 148 -4.68 -4.89 0.93
C THR A 148 -3.30 -4.79 1.58
N ASP A 149 -2.25 -5.24 0.90
CA ASP A 149 -0.88 -5.20 1.43
C ASP A 149 -0.44 -3.77 1.83
N SER A 150 -0.01 -3.61 3.08
CA SER A 150 0.43 -2.33 3.66
C SER A 150 1.89 -1.97 3.36
N LEU A 151 2.66 -2.89 2.77
CA LEU A 151 4.04 -2.70 2.29
C LEU A 151 5.00 -2.19 3.38
N LEU A 152 5.44 -0.92 3.29
CA LEU A 152 6.36 -0.30 4.25
C LEU A 152 5.65 0.22 5.50
N PHE A 153 4.37 -0.11 5.64
CA PHE A 153 3.58 0.15 6.82
C PHE A 153 2.97 -1.13 7.38
N SER A 154 2.51 -1.08 8.63
CA SER A 154 1.56 -2.03 9.21
C SER A 154 0.14 -1.47 9.21
N TRP A 155 -0.88 -2.33 9.11
CA TRP A 155 -2.25 -1.87 9.28
C TRP A 155 -2.52 -1.26 10.65
N MET A 156 -1.90 -1.83 11.70
CA MET A 156 -2.03 -1.31 13.05
C MET A 156 -1.52 0.12 13.17
N GLU A 157 -0.37 0.45 12.57
CA GLU A 157 0.09 1.85 12.61
C GLU A 157 -0.80 2.77 11.77
N ILE A 158 -1.21 2.35 10.57
CA ILE A 158 -2.09 3.15 9.68
C ILE A 158 -3.39 3.51 10.41
N LEU A 159 -3.97 2.55 11.14
CA LEU A 159 -5.19 2.77 11.91
C LEU A 159 -5.02 3.76 13.07
N HIS A 160 -3.82 3.87 13.65
CA HIS A 160 -3.53 4.73 14.80
C HIS A 160 -2.75 6.02 14.44
N MET A 161 -2.37 6.22 13.19
CA MET A 161 -1.75 7.46 12.72
C MET A 161 -2.64 8.66 13.02
N LYS A 162 -2.06 9.82 13.31
CA LYS A 162 -2.80 11.08 13.41
C LYS A 162 -3.11 11.60 12.01
N ASP A 163 -4.28 12.22 11.85
CA ASP A 163 -4.62 12.84 10.58
C ASP A 163 -3.65 14.01 10.28
N PRO A 164 -3.23 14.16 9.02
CA PRO A 164 -2.40 15.28 8.62
C PRO A 164 -3.12 16.62 8.93
N VAL A 165 -2.56 17.46 9.81
CA VAL A 165 -3.15 18.75 10.18
C VAL A 165 -3.04 19.70 8.98
N GLY A 166 -4.18 20.02 8.37
CA GLY A 166 -4.24 20.94 7.23
C GLY A 166 -5.58 21.01 6.49
N ILE A 167 -6.51 20.10 6.75
CA ILE A 167 -7.84 20.11 6.12
C ILE A 167 -8.88 19.61 7.14
N ARG A 168 -9.23 20.44 8.13
CA ARG A 168 -10.57 20.38 8.71
C ARG A 168 -11.31 21.58 8.15
N GLU A 169 -12.19 21.34 7.19
CA GLU A 169 -13.24 22.30 6.90
C GLU A 169 -14.13 22.39 8.14
N GLU A 170 -14.54 23.61 8.44
CA GLU A 170 -15.24 24.09 9.63
C GLU A 170 -16.44 23.21 10.01
N ASP A 171 -16.26 22.38 11.05
CA ASP A 171 -17.41 21.92 11.85
C ASP A 171 -17.71 23.02 12.87
N ASP A 172 -18.75 23.79 12.55
CA ASP A 172 -19.54 24.66 13.42
C ASP A 172 -19.78 23.98 14.78
N ASN A 173 -18.96 24.33 15.79
CA ASN A 173 -19.30 24.50 17.22
C ASN A 173 -18.06 24.38 18.15
N GLY A 174 -17.10 25.30 18.05
CA GLY A 174 -15.98 25.38 18.99
C GLY A 174 -15.17 26.66 18.83
N GLU A 175 -15.37 27.61 19.76
CA GLU A 175 -14.63 28.85 20.01
C GLU A 175 -13.58 29.27 18.97
N GLU A 176 -13.99 30.13 18.03
CA GLU A 176 -13.11 30.77 17.06
C GLU A 176 -12.07 31.65 17.77
N GLN A 177 -10.83 31.16 17.89
CA GLN A 177 -9.70 31.99 18.32
C GLN A 177 -9.15 32.74 17.08
N PHE A 178 -9.76 33.88 16.74
CA PHE A 178 -9.21 34.75 15.70
C PHE A 178 -7.93 35.42 16.19
N VAL A 179 -6.78 35.08 15.61
CA VAL A 179 -5.55 35.88 15.75
C VAL A 179 -5.63 37.08 14.82
N ARG A 180 -6.01 38.25 15.35
CA ARG A 180 -5.92 39.52 14.62
C ARG A 180 -4.46 39.98 14.55
N LEU A 181 -3.80 39.73 13.43
CA LEU A 181 -2.53 40.38 13.09
C LEU A 181 -2.79 41.82 12.63
N SER A 182 -2.48 42.79 13.49
CA SER A 182 -2.47 44.20 13.12
C SER A 182 -1.05 44.61 12.72
N LEU A 183 -0.86 44.94 11.44
CA LEU A 183 0.38 45.48 10.90
C LEU A 183 0.54 46.95 11.29
N ASN A 184 1.52 47.25 12.15
CA ASN A 184 2.02 48.62 12.32
C ASN A 184 3.18 48.88 11.35
N ALA A 185 3.26 50.12 10.85
CA ALA A 185 4.06 50.54 9.69
C ALA A 185 5.61 50.46 9.85
N ASN A 186 6.13 49.80 10.88
CA ASN A 186 7.58 49.64 11.11
C ASN A 186 8.07 48.18 11.20
N GLY A 187 7.23 47.18 10.91
CA GLY A 187 7.73 45.85 10.49
C GLY A 187 8.31 44.90 11.54
N ASP A 188 8.12 45.13 12.84
CA ASP A 188 8.52 44.18 13.89
C ASP A 188 7.31 43.57 14.62
N LEU A 189 7.37 42.26 14.90
CA LEU A 189 6.34 41.44 15.56
C LEU A 189 6.68 41.24 17.03
N GLU A 190 5.84 41.69 17.97
CA GLU A 190 5.90 41.27 19.37
C GLU A 190 4.54 40.84 19.91
N PRO A 191 4.44 39.74 20.68
CA PRO A 191 3.23 39.33 21.37
C PRO A 191 3.08 40.07 22.71
N VAL A 192 1.87 40.53 23.04
CA VAL A 192 1.55 41.18 24.32
C VAL A 192 1.17 40.11 25.34
N ALA A 193 1.95 39.98 26.42
CA ALA A 193 1.68 39.08 27.55
C ALA A 193 0.73 39.71 28.58
N GLY A 194 -0.26 38.94 29.06
CA GLY A 194 -1.08 39.24 30.24
C GLY A 194 -0.41 38.77 31.56
N PRO A 195 -0.82 39.30 32.73
CA PRO A 195 -0.06 39.20 33.97
C PRO A 195 -0.27 37.85 34.68
N GLY A 196 0.80 37.33 35.28
CA GLY A 196 0.86 36.04 35.95
C GLY A 196 0.82 36.06 37.48
N GLU A 197 0.86 34.85 38.04
CA GLU A 197 1.30 34.41 39.38
C GLU A 197 1.71 32.93 39.17
N GLY A 198 2.84 32.34 39.57
CA GLY A 198 3.90 32.68 40.50
C GLY A 198 4.16 31.47 41.42
N SER A 199 5.04 30.53 41.04
CA SER A 199 5.72 29.62 42.00
C SER A 199 6.90 28.90 41.33
N GLU A 200 8.10 29.14 41.86
CA GLU A 200 9.39 28.57 41.44
C GLU A 200 9.69 27.24 42.16
N SER A 201 10.29 26.26 41.46
CA SER A 201 11.33 25.37 42.01
C SER A 201 12.04 24.55 40.91
N GLU A 202 13.32 24.88 40.77
CA GLU A 202 14.51 24.30 40.12
C GLU A 202 14.50 22.88 39.48
N SER A 203 14.85 22.88 38.18
CA SER A 203 15.77 22.02 37.39
C SER A 203 15.98 20.53 37.74
N GLU A 204 15.85 19.65 36.73
CA GLU A 204 16.99 19.02 36.03
C GLU A 204 16.57 18.52 34.62
N SER A 205 17.48 18.75 33.67
CA SER A 205 17.51 18.46 32.23
C SER A 205 16.66 17.31 31.68
N ALA A 206 15.68 17.66 30.84
CA ALA A 206 15.30 16.90 29.66
C ALA A 206 15.25 17.91 28.50
N SER A 207 16.15 17.78 27.52
CA SER A 207 16.00 18.47 26.24
C SER A 207 14.88 17.77 25.48
N GLU A 208 13.64 18.10 25.82
CA GLU A 208 12.49 17.85 24.97
C GLU A 208 12.38 19.06 24.05
N ASP A 209 12.58 18.83 22.76
CA ASP A 209 12.34 19.82 21.71
C ASP A 209 10.82 20.13 21.68
N GLU A 210 10.35 20.99 22.58
CA GLU A 210 8.95 21.44 22.68
C GLU A 210 8.54 22.45 21.59
N ASP A 211 9.37 22.66 20.56
CA ASP A 211 9.11 23.59 19.44
C ASP A 211 8.75 22.88 18.11
N ALA A 212 8.44 21.57 18.14
CA ALA A 212 8.10 20.81 16.93
C ALA A 212 6.59 20.74 16.60
N ASP A 213 5.72 21.30 17.45
CA ASP A 213 4.27 21.06 17.41
C ASP A 213 3.48 21.92 16.41
N ASP A 214 4.14 22.78 15.62
CA ASP A 214 3.46 23.68 14.67
C ASP A 214 3.90 23.48 13.20
N ALA A 215 4.57 22.36 12.89
CA ALA A 215 4.83 21.98 11.51
C ALA A 215 3.54 21.40 10.89
N PRO A 216 3.08 21.90 9.71
CA PRO A 216 1.95 21.31 9.01
C PRO A 216 2.26 19.83 8.78
N LEU A 217 1.42 18.97 9.35
CA LEU A 217 1.60 17.54 9.27
C LEU A 217 1.31 17.17 7.80
N PHE A 218 2.36 16.88 7.03
CA PHE A 218 2.21 16.35 5.68
C PHE A 218 1.95 14.84 5.73
N PRO A 219 1.33 14.26 4.68
CA PRO A 219 1.22 12.82 4.60
C PRO A 219 2.60 12.15 4.72
N GLU A 220 2.68 11.13 5.56
CA GLU A 220 3.94 10.42 5.79
C GLU A 220 4.39 9.72 4.50
N PHE A 221 5.65 9.90 4.09
CA PHE A 221 6.18 9.28 2.87
C PHE A 221 7.41 8.43 3.16
N ARG A 222 7.25 7.11 3.13
CA ARG A 222 8.33 6.12 3.32
C ARG A 222 8.94 5.67 2.01
N LEU A 223 10.27 5.66 1.96
CA LEU A 223 11.10 5.10 0.90
C LEU A 223 12.07 4.11 1.54
N ILE A 224 12.42 3.04 0.82
CA ILE A 224 13.33 2.01 1.32
C ILE A 224 14.73 2.58 1.45
N LYS A 225 15.34 2.45 2.64
CA LYS A 225 16.72 2.88 2.89
C LYS A 225 17.70 1.74 2.58
N ARG A 226 18.96 2.10 2.32
CA ARG A 226 20.02 1.17 1.93
C ARG A 226 20.33 0.10 2.97
N ASP A 227 20.21 0.47 4.25
CA ASP A 227 20.55 -0.37 5.39
C ASP A 227 19.30 -0.72 6.22
N ASP A 228 18.11 -0.73 5.59
CA ASP A 228 16.86 -1.00 6.29
C ASP A 228 16.71 -2.49 6.57
N PRO A 229 16.85 -2.96 7.83
CA PRO A 229 16.72 -4.38 8.13
C PRO A 229 15.31 -4.89 7.83
N GLU A 230 14.27 -4.05 7.84
CA GLU A 230 12.89 -4.47 7.53
C GLU A 230 12.67 -4.67 6.03
N ALA A 231 13.34 -3.89 5.17
CA ALA A 231 13.34 -4.12 3.72
C ALA A 231 14.04 -5.44 3.34
N TYR A 232 14.95 -5.92 4.19
CA TYR A 232 15.65 -7.20 4.04
C TYR A 232 15.16 -8.29 5.01
N ALA A 233 14.19 -7.97 5.88
CA ALA A 233 13.62 -8.92 6.83
C ALA A 233 12.52 -9.71 6.13
N PHE A 234 12.76 -11.01 5.98
CA PHE A 234 11.80 -12.01 5.51
C PHE A 234 10.54 -12.18 6.40
N THR A 235 10.22 -11.24 7.30
CA THR A 235 9.23 -11.42 8.39
C THR A 235 8.01 -10.51 8.36
N THR A 236 7.88 -9.57 7.43
CA THR A 236 6.54 -9.07 7.06
C THR A 236 5.77 -10.27 6.49
N PRO A 237 4.46 -10.46 6.76
CA PRO A 237 3.68 -11.48 6.04
C PRO A 237 3.73 -11.16 4.55
N GLN A 238 4.75 -11.71 3.88
CA GLN A 238 4.95 -11.71 2.46
C GLN A 238 3.85 -12.59 1.89
N TYR A 239 2.65 -12.05 1.74
CA TYR A 239 1.66 -12.70 0.91
C TYR A 239 2.16 -12.63 -0.54
N SER A 240 2.79 -13.75 -0.93
CA SER A 240 3.00 -14.26 -2.28
C SER A 240 3.76 -13.34 -3.26
N ALA A 241 5.02 -13.06 -2.98
CA ALA A 241 5.94 -12.51 -3.98
C ALA A 241 7.27 -13.27 -4.12
N HIS A 242 7.39 -14.44 -3.50
CA HIS A 242 8.37 -15.39 -3.99
C HIS A 242 7.81 -16.04 -5.25
N LYS A 243 8.52 -15.82 -6.36
CA LYS A 243 8.37 -16.53 -7.63
C LYS A 243 8.74 -18.02 -7.51
N LEU A 244 8.41 -18.63 -6.38
CA LEU A 244 8.71 -19.99 -5.98
C LEU A 244 7.43 -20.57 -5.36
N PRO A 245 7.01 -21.77 -5.77
CA PRO A 245 5.87 -22.46 -5.20
C PRO A 245 5.93 -22.50 -3.67
N LYS A 246 4.77 -22.44 -3.01
CA LYS A 246 4.62 -22.51 -1.55
C LYS A 246 5.46 -23.61 -0.90
N GLU A 247 5.52 -24.78 -1.52
CA GLU A 247 6.32 -25.93 -1.04
C GLU A 247 7.84 -25.64 -0.98
N VAL A 248 8.35 -24.81 -1.89
CA VAL A 248 9.76 -24.38 -1.92
C VAL A 248 10.05 -23.40 -0.79
N VAL A 249 9.09 -22.53 -0.49
CA VAL A 249 9.17 -21.57 0.62
C VAL A 249 9.11 -22.33 1.95
N ASP A 250 8.17 -23.26 2.10
CA ASP A 250 8.03 -24.10 3.29
C ASP A 250 9.28 -24.96 3.54
N ALA A 251 9.88 -25.50 2.48
CA ALA A 251 11.13 -26.26 2.55
C ALA A 251 12.33 -25.39 2.96
N SER A 252 12.34 -24.11 2.61
CA SER A 252 13.40 -23.15 2.97
C SER A 252 13.34 -22.74 4.44
N ILE A 253 12.13 -22.59 4.99
CA ILE A 253 11.89 -22.27 6.41
C ILE A 253 12.28 -23.45 7.30
N SER A 254 12.18 -24.68 6.78
CA SER A 254 12.50 -25.92 7.50
C SER A 254 14.00 -26.23 7.63
N GLY A 255 14.89 -25.32 7.20
CA GLY A 255 16.33 -25.45 7.32
C GLY A 255 16.98 -26.41 6.31
N PRO A 256 18.28 -26.74 6.46
CA PRO A 256 19.05 -27.50 5.46
C PRO A 256 18.48 -28.88 5.11
N GLY A 257 17.75 -29.50 6.05
CA GLY A 257 17.10 -30.79 5.84
C GLY A 257 15.85 -30.72 4.95
N GLY A 258 15.04 -29.67 5.08
CA GLY A 258 13.80 -29.51 4.32
C GLY A 258 14.03 -29.35 2.82
N MET A 259 15.08 -28.61 2.44
CA MET A 259 15.45 -28.40 1.05
C MET A 259 16.04 -29.67 0.41
N SER A 260 16.77 -30.49 1.18
CA SER A 260 17.33 -31.77 0.71
C SER A 260 16.25 -32.81 0.47
N GLU A 261 15.23 -32.90 1.32
CA GLU A 261 14.09 -33.80 1.11
C GLU A 261 13.23 -33.37 -0.08
N PHE A 262 13.01 -32.06 -0.25
CA PHE A 262 12.29 -31.52 -1.39
C PHE A 262 12.99 -31.87 -2.71
N LEU A 263 14.31 -31.66 -2.80
CA LEU A 263 15.09 -32.01 -4.00
C LEU A 263 15.04 -33.51 -4.33
N GLY A 264 15.08 -34.38 -3.31
CA GLY A 264 14.95 -35.82 -3.51
C GLY A 264 13.58 -36.21 -4.09
N LYS A 265 12.50 -35.70 -3.51
CA LYS A 265 11.12 -35.93 -4.00
C LYS A 265 10.93 -35.38 -5.43
N TRP A 266 11.54 -34.24 -5.75
CA TRP A 266 11.48 -33.65 -7.08
C TRP A 266 12.21 -34.50 -8.13
N GLN A 267 13.37 -35.07 -7.78
CA GLN A 267 14.09 -36.00 -8.65
C GLN A 267 13.29 -37.28 -8.91
N ASP A 268 12.60 -37.81 -7.91
CA ASP A 268 11.74 -39.00 -8.08
C ASP A 268 10.52 -38.70 -8.98
N ILE A 269 9.92 -37.51 -8.85
CA ILE A 269 8.81 -37.08 -9.72
C ILE A 269 9.27 -36.93 -11.17
N LEU A 270 10.42 -36.29 -11.41
CA LEU A 270 10.99 -36.17 -12.76
C LEU A 270 11.35 -37.53 -13.37
N ALA A 271 11.93 -38.43 -12.57
CA ALA A 271 12.27 -39.79 -13.02
C ALA A 271 11.02 -40.59 -13.39
N LYS A 272 9.95 -40.45 -12.61
CA LYS A 272 8.67 -41.10 -12.88
C LYS A 272 7.99 -40.53 -14.13
N GLN A 273 8.03 -39.22 -14.32
CA GLN A 273 7.45 -38.55 -15.49
C GLN A 273 8.21 -38.89 -16.79
N ALA A 274 9.53 -39.06 -16.71
CA ALA A 274 10.35 -39.54 -17.83
C ALA A 274 10.01 -40.99 -18.20
N GLN A 275 9.82 -41.88 -17.21
CA GLN A 275 9.39 -43.27 -17.46
C GLN A 275 7.99 -43.36 -18.06
N GLU A 276 7.05 -42.53 -17.60
CA GLU A 276 5.70 -42.48 -18.17
C GLU A 276 5.74 -42.00 -19.64
N SER A 277 6.58 -41.00 -19.96
CA SER A 277 6.74 -40.51 -21.33
C SER A 277 7.41 -41.50 -22.31
N ASP A 278 8.31 -42.36 -21.82
CA ASP A 278 8.91 -43.43 -22.64
C ASP A 278 7.90 -44.56 -22.89
N SER A 279 7.04 -44.87 -21.90
CA SER A 279 6.02 -45.91 -22.05
C SER A 279 4.89 -45.52 -23.02
N ASP A 280 4.56 -44.23 -23.12
CA ASP A 280 3.55 -43.73 -24.06
C ASP A 280 4.08 -43.66 -25.52
N ASN A 281 5.39 -43.52 -25.71
CA ASN A 281 6.02 -43.54 -27.04
C ASN A 281 6.23 -44.96 -27.60
N GLU A 282 6.30 -45.99 -26.75
CA GLU A 282 6.36 -47.39 -27.20
C GLU A 282 4.98 -48.02 -27.47
N ALA A 283 3.89 -47.32 -27.13
CA ALA A 283 2.51 -47.80 -27.28
C ALA A 283 1.76 -47.23 -28.52
N GLN A 284 2.45 -46.54 -29.44
CA GLN A 284 1.90 -46.02 -30.70
C GLN A 284 2.46 -46.69 -31.95
#